data_AF-A0A800K3D5-F1
#
_entry.id   AF-A0A800K3D5-F1
#
_cell.length_a   1.000
_cell.length_b   1.000
_cell.length_c   1.000
_cell.angle_alpha   90.00
_cell.angle_beta   90.00
_cell.angle_gamma   90.00
#
_symmetry.space_group_name_H-M   'P 1'
#
loop_
_entity.id
_entity.type
_entity.pdbx_description
1 polymer ?
#
loop_
_entity_poly.entity_id
_entity_poly.type
_entity_poly.pdbx_seq_one_letter_code
_entity_poly.pdbx_strand_id
1 'polypeptide(L)'
;MQAFPALSNEEIDAILDYADNWTAPVKSTANADLADGAKEESNSKTYIIIAWVVIVLLVIGVIQLARVVNEMDIIVAADEDEKEDALLKAVKNLKESDFSYLSILKDRRVMIPAGIIVFCFVASGVWDFQTNLGRQQGYAPEQPIAFSHKIHAGINKIDCQYCHSGARKGKSAVIPSLNVCMNCHKAIDKYDGDELWNGKDGTSEIHKIYAHIGWDSEKRRFKEGAETKNIEWTRVHNLPDHVYFNHAQHVNAGKVECQTCHGPVEEMDVLKQHAPLSMGWCINCHRETEVQFDNEYYEHYEQFHEELSSGERKKVTVEHIGGTECQKCHY
;
A
#
# COMPACT_ATOMS: atom_id res chain seq x y z
N MET A 1 -14.95 -28.59 -42.64
CA MET A 1 -13.84 -27.62 -42.51
C MET A 1 -13.59 -27.45 -41.03
N GLN A 2 -12.40 -27.82 -40.55
CA GLN A 2 -12.03 -27.59 -39.16
C GLN A 2 -12.03 -26.08 -38.89
N ALA A 3 -12.65 -25.66 -37.79
CA ALA A 3 -12.70 -24.25 -37.39
C ALA A 3 -11.31 -23.68 -37.05
N PHE A 4 -10.34 -24.55 -36.80
CA PHE A 4 -8.96 -24.22 -36.44
C PHE A 4 -7.98 -25.07 -37.28
N PRO A 5 -7.64 -24.65 -38.51
CA PRO A 5 -6.76 -25.43 -39.40
C PRO A 5 -5.30 -25.51 -38.94
N ALA A 6 -4.95 -24.80 -37.86
CA ALA A 6 -3.61 -24.78 -37.27
C ALA A 6 -3.44 -25.80 -36.12
N LEU A 7 -4.52 -26.47 -35.70
CA LEU A 7 -4.49 -27.45 -34.62
C LEU A 7 -4.87 -28.83 -35.18
N SER A 8 -4.14 -29.87 -34.78
CA SER A 8 -4.54 -31.24 -35.08
C SER A 8 -5.81 -31.60 -34.27
N ASN A 9 -6.53 -32.63 -34.72
CA ASN A 9 -7.68 -33.11 -33.94
C ASN A 9 -7.24 -33.61 -32.55
N GLU A 10 -6.05 -34.19 -32.41
CA GLU A 10 -5.54 -34.63 -31.11
C GLU A 10 -5.25 -33.46 -30.17
N GLU A 11 -4.78 -32.32 -30.69
CA GLU A 11 -4.55 -31.11 -29.89
C GLU A 11 -5.87 -30.48 -29.43
N ILE A 12 -6.90 -30.52 -30.28
CA ILE A 12 -8.24 -30.05 -29.94
C ILE A 12 -8.84 -30.94 -28.84
N ASP A 13 -8.73 -32.27 -28.97
CA ASP A 13 -9.21 -33.23 -27.98
C ASP A 13 -8.47 -33.05 -26.65
N ALA A 14 -7.15 -32.83 -26.66
CA ALA A 14 -6.37 -32.57 -25.45
C ALA A 14 -6.77 -31.27 -24.72
N ILE A 15 -7.15 -30.23 -25.48
CA ILE A 15 -7.63 -28.96 -24.91
C ILE A 15 -9.03 -29.14 -24.29
N LEU A 16 -9.91 -29.90 -24.95
CA LEU A 16 -11.24 -30.21 -24.44
C LEU A 16 -11.16 -31.10 -23.18
N ASP A 17 -10.30 -32.12 -23.20
CA ASP A 17 -10.03 -32.95 -22.03
C ASP A 17 -9.44 -32.14 -20.86
N TYR A 18 -8.56 -31.19 -21.14
CA TYR A 18 -8.04 -30.28 -20.10
C TYR A 18 -9.15 -29.39 -19.54
N ALA A 19 -10.02 -28.83 -20.37
CA ALA A 19 -11.12 -27.96 -19.94
C ALA A 19 -12.18 -28.73 -19.13
N ASP A 20 -12.53 -29.93 -19.56
CA ASP A 20 -13.54 -30.78 -18.89
C ASP A 20 -13.01 -31.36 -17.57
N ASN A 21 -11.71 -31.63 -17.48
CA ASN A 21 -11.06 -32.14 -16.27
C ASN A 21 -10.32 -31.07 -15.46
N TRP A 22 -10.52 -29.79 -15.80
CA TRP A 22 -9.92 -28.70 -15.06
C TRP A 22 -10.54 -28.61 -13.67
N THR A 23 -9.72 -28.84 -12.65
CA THR A 23 -10.10 -28.57 -11.26
C THR A 23 -9.37 -27.32 -10.80
N ALA A 24 -10.12 -26.40 -10.19
CA ALA A 24 -9.52 -25.22 -9.59
C ALA A 24 -8.44 -25.67 -8.59
N PRO A 25 -7.26 -25.05 -8.55
CA PRO A 25 -6.27 -25.37 -7.54
C PRO A 25 -6.91 -25.20 -6.17
N VAL A 26 -6.87 -26.28 -5.38
CA VAL A 26 -7.32 -26.29 -3.99
C VAL A 26 -6.65 -25.10 -3.31
N LYS A 27 -7.45 -24.14 -2.82
CA LYS A 27 -6.93 -23.14 -1.88
C LYS A 27 -6.27 -23.94 -0.77
N SER A 28 -4.95 -23.90 -0.72
CA SER A 28 -4.19 -24.44 0.40
C SER A 28 -4.74 -23.78 1.66
N THR A 29 -5.49 -24.55 2.45
CA THR A 29 -5.77 -24.24 3.85
C THR A 29 -4.68 -24.84 4.73
N ALA A 30 -3.42 -24.80 4.28
CA ALA A 30 -2.27 -25.01 5.14
C ALA A 30 -1.79 -23.65 5.66
N ASN A 31 -2.35 -23.29 6.82
CA ASN A 31 -1.75 -22.52 7.93
C ASN A 31 -2.85 -21.79 8.70
N ALA A 32 -3.73 -22.58 9.33
CA ALA A 32 -4.15 -22.25 10.69
C ALA A 32 -3.12 -22.91 11.60
N ASP A 33 -2.58 -22.13 12.52
CA ASP A 33 -1.54 -22.43 13.51
C ASP A 33 -0.09 -22.25 13.06
N LEU A 34 0.56 -21.32 13.78
CA LEU A 34 1.96 -20.88 13.77
C LEU A 34 2.30 -19.70 12.84
N ALA A 35 1.79 -18.52 13.23
CA ALA A 35 2.55 -17.28 13.24
C ALA A 35 2.07 -16.40 14.41
N ASP A 36 2.48 -16.77 15.62
CA ASP A 36 2.64 -15.82 16.71
C ASP A 36 3.98 -15.10 16.47
N GLY A 37 3.96 -13.78 16.33
CA GLY A 37 5.18 -12.97 16.15
C GLY A 37 5.17 -12.01 14.97
N ALA A 38 4.28 -11.01 14.99
CA ALA A 38 4.56 -9.60 14.68
C ALA A 38 3.23 -8.85 14.57
N LYS A 39 2.69 -8.44 15.72
CA LYS A 39 1.62 -7.45 15.79
C LYS A 39 2.18 -6.10 15.33
N GLU A 40 1.96 -5.77 14.08
CA GLU A 40 1.88 -4.37 13.66
C GLU A 40 0.77 -4.17 12.62
N GLU A 41 -0.39 -4.73 12.92
CA GLU A 41 -1.64 -4.39 12.25
C GLU A 41 -2.31 -3.22 13.00
N SER A 42 -2.24 -2.02 12.40
CA SER A 42 -3.17 -0.91 12.61
C SER A 42 -3.47 -0.55 14.09
N ASN A 43 -2.46 -0.03 14.78
CA ASN A 43 -2.66 0.78 15.99
C ASN A 43 -3.74 1.88 15.78
N SER A 44 -3.85 2.43 14.56
CA SER A 44 -4.84 3.47 14.20
C SER A 44 -6.30 3.04 14.44
N LYS A 45 -6.75 1.91 13.89
CA LYS A 45 -8.14 1.43 14.07
C LYS A 45 -8.44 1.07 15.52
N THR A 46 -7.49 0.49 16.25
CA THR A 46 -7.63 0.18 17.67
C THR A 46 -7.77 1.44 18.52
N TYR A 47 -6.95 2.47 18.27
CA TYR A 47 -7.06 3.76 18.96
C TYR A 47 -8.36 4.49 18.61
N ILE A 48 -8.87 4.38 17.38
CA ILE A 48 -10.16 4.95 16.98
C ILE A 48 -11.30 4.28 17.76
N ILE A 49 -11.30 2.95 17.85
CA ILE A 49 -12.33 2.22 18.61
C ILE A 49 -12.27 2.57 20.10
N ILE A 50 -11.06 2.60 20.69
CA ILE A 50 -10.88 2.98 22.10
C ILE A 50 -11.34 4.43 22.34
N ALA A 51 -11.02 5.36 21.44
CA ALA A 51 -11.45 6.75 21.54
C ALA A 51 -12.98 6.87 21.51
N TRP A 52 -13.66 6.13 20.64
CA TRP A 52 -15.13 6.08 20.60
C TRP A 52 -15.73 5.50 21.88
N VAL A 53 -15.16 4.43 22.42
CA VAL A 53 -15.60 3.84 23.70
C VAL A 53 -15.44 4.84 24.84
N VAL A 54 -14.30 5.54 24.92
CA VAL A 54 -14.05 6.56 25.93
C VAL A 54 -15.04 7.73 25.79
N ILE A 55 -15.30 8.20 24.57
CA ILE A 55 -16.28 9.27 24.32
C ILE A 55 -17.68 8.84 24.76
N VAL A 56 -18.11 7.61 24.45
CA VAL A 56 -19.41 7.10 24.88
C VAL A 56 -19.50 7.02 26.41
N LEU A 57 -18.46 6.54 27.08
CA LEU A 57 -18.40 6.48 28.53
C LEU A 57 -18.43 7.88 29.17
N LEU A 58 -17.74 8.86 28.58
CA LEU A 58 -17.77 10.25 29.03
C LEU A 58 -19.16 10.88 28.83
N VAL A 59 -19.81 10.64 27.70
CA VAL A 59 -21.18 11.12 27.43
C VAL A 59 -22.17 10.52 28.41
N ILE A 60 -22.06 9.22 28.70
CA ILE A 60 -22.86 8.56 29.74
C ILE A 60 -22.58 9.22 31.10
N GLY A 61 -21.31 9.43 31.45
CA GLY A 61 -20.92 10.10 32.70
C GLY A 61 -21.52 11.51 32.84
N VAL A 62 -21.46 12.32 31.78
CA VAL A 62 -22.03 13.67 31.75
C VAL A 62 -23.55 13.64 31.89
N ILE A 63 -24.24 12.70 31.23
CA ILE A 63 -25.70 12.55 31.36
C ILE A 63 -26.08 12.18 32.80
N GLN A 64 -25.34 11.28 33.44
CA GLN A 64 -25.60 10.88 34.83
C GLN A 64 -25.33 12.03 35.81
N LEU A 65 -24.27 12.80 35.60
CA LEU A 65 -23.98 14.00 36.40
C LEU A 65 -25.04 15.09 36.23
N ALA A 66 -25.46 15.37 34.99
CA ALA A 66 -26.50 16.35 34.71
C ALA A 66 -27.83 16.00 35.38
N ARG A 67 -28.16 14.70 35.49
CA ARG A 67 -29.35 14.23 36.23
C ARG A 67 -29.26 14.50 37.72
N VAL A 68 -28.13 14.17 38.34
CA VAL A 68 -27.94 14.43 39.77
C VAL A 68 -28.05 15.92 40.06
N VAL A 69 -27.42 16.78 39.24
CA VAL A 69 -27.51 18.24 39.39
C VAL A 69 -28.95 18.73 39.23
N ASN A 70 -29.67 18.28 38.20
CA ASN A 70 -31.04 18.71 37.95
C ASN A 70 -32.03 18.27 39.07
N GLU A 71 -31.86 17.07 39.62
CA GLU A 71 -32.64 16.61 40.77
C GLU A 71 -32.27 17.37 42.06
N MET A 72 -30.98 17.71 42.24
CA MET A 72 -30.56 18.56 43.36
C MET A 72 -31.14 19.97 43.27
N ASP A 73 -31.21 20.56 42.08
CA ASP A 73 -31.84 21.87 41.87
C ASP A 73 -33.33 21.85 42.24
N ILE A 74 -34.04 20.77 41.93
CA ILE A 74 -35.46 20.59 42.32
C ILE A 74 -35.60 20.55 43.85
N ILE A 75 -34.69 19.87 44.56
CA ILE A 75 -34.72 19.79 46.04
C ILE A 75 -34.37 21.13 46.67
N VAL A 76 -33.42 21.88 46.10
CA VAL A 76 -33.02 23.20 46.59
C VAL A 76 -34.12 24.24 46.34
N ALA A 77 -34.88 24.11 45.25
CA ALA A 77 -36.00 24.98 44.91
C ALA A 77 -37.31 24.65 45.66
N ALA A 78 -37.37 23.56 46.43
CA ALA A 78 -38.53 23.17 47.22
C ALA A 78 -38.61 23.92 48.57
N ASP A 79 -39.82 24.26 48.99
CA ASP A 79 -40.09 24.90 50.29
C ASP A 79 -39.68 23.99 51.46
N GLU A 80 -39.30 24.56 52.61
CA GLU A 80 -38.73 23.81 53.75
C GLU A 80 -39.62 22.65 54.22
N ASP A 81 -40.93 22.82 54.12
CA ASP A 81 -41.94 21.86 54.57
C ASP A 81 -42.11 20.67 53.62
N GLU A 82 -41.68 20.81 52.35
CA GLU A 82 -41.84 19.82 51.28
C GLU A 82 -40.52 19.15 50.87
N LYS A 83 -39.38 19.59 51.43
CA LYS A 83 -38.04 19.07 51.10
C LYS A 83 -37.88 17.57 51.34
N GLU A 84 -38.48 17.02 52.39
CA GLU A 84 -38.39 15.59 52.70
C GLU A 84 -39.11 14.74 51.63
N ASP A 85 -40.27 15.19 51.14
CA ASP A 85 -41.02 14.54 50.06
C ASP A 85 -40.33 14.73 48.69
N ALA A 86 -39.75 15.90 48.44
CA ALA A 86 -38.95 16.18 47.24
C ALA A 86 -37.70 15.29 47.18
N LEU A 87 -37.00 15.11 48.31
CA LEU A 87 -35.85 14.21 48.42
C LEU A 87 -36.26 12.74 48.22
N LEU A 88 -37.39 12.32 48.81
CA LEU A 88 -37.90 10.96 48.65
C LEU A 88 -38.28 10.67 47.19
N LYS A 89 -38.92 11.63 46.50
CA LYS A 89 -39.26 11.54 45.07
C LYS A 89 -38.02 11.51 44.18
N ALA A 90 -37.03 12.36 44.43
CA ALA A 90 -35.77 12.37 43.68
C ALA A 90 -34.99 11.04 43.84
N VAL A 91 -34.86 10.53 45.07
CA VAL A 91 -34.21 9.23 45.35
C VAL A 91 -34.98 8.08 44.69
N LYS A 92 -36.31 8.12 44.72
CA LYS A 92 -37.15 7.11 44.08
C LYS A 92 -37.02 7.16 42.55
N ASN A 93 -37.02 8.35 41.95
CA ASN A 93 -36.78 8.52 40.51
C ASN A 93 -35.39 8.04 40.06
N LEU A 94 -34.35 8.26 40.88
CA LEU A 94 -33.00 7.75 40.63
C LEU A 94 -32.90 6.22 40.77
N LYS A 95 -33.71 5.60 41.62
CA LYS A 95 -33.67 4.16 41.94
C LYS A 95 -34.62 3.32 41.07
N GLU A 96 -35.80 3.85 40.74
CA GLU A 96 -36.84 3.22 39.93
C GLU A 96 -36.79 3.61 38.45
N SER A 97 -35.82 4.43 38.03
CA SER A 97 -35.55 4.57 36.61
C SER A 97 -35.05 3.22 36.09
N ASP A 98 -35.99 2.38 35.67
CA ASP A 98 -35.78 1.41 34.62
C ASP A 98 -35.33 2.22 33.40
N PHE A 99 -34.03 2.53 33.37
CA PHE A 99 -33.35 3.08 32.23
C PHE A 99 -33.27 1.94 31.21
N SER A 100 -34.45 1.60 30.68
CA SER A 100 -34.60 0.70 29.58
C SER A 100 -33.92 1.40 28.42
N TYR A 101 -32.74 0.92 28.00
CA TYR A 101 -32.05 1.42 26.82
C TYR A 101 -33.00 1.54 25.60
N LEU A 102 -34.07 0.75 25.58
CA LEU A 102 -35.16 0.78 24.61
C LEU A 102 -36.02 2.07 24.64
N SER A 103 -36.10 2.83 25.73
CA SER A 103 -36.87 4.09 25.79
C SER A 103 -36.13 5.24 25.11
N ILE A 104 -34.79 5.26 25.21
CA ILE A 104 -33.92 6.18 24.44
C ILE A 104 -34.04 5.89 22.95
N LEU A 105 -34.16 4.61 22.57
CA LEU A 105 -34.40 4.17 21.19
C LEU A 105 -35.79 4.56 20.63
N LYS A 106 -36.69 5.09 21.47
CA LYS A 106 -38.01 5.60 21.04
C LYS A 106 -38.05 7.13 20.96
N ASP A 107 -37.09 7.84 21.56
CA ASP A 107 -37.06 9.31 21.49
C ASP A 107 -36.50 9.77 20.14
N ARG A 108 -37.35 10.40 19.32
CA ARG A 108 -36.96 10.97 18.03
C ARG A 108 -35.80 11.97 18.12
N ARG A 109 -35.66 12.68 19.24
CA ARG A 109 -34.59 13.68 19.44
C ARG A 109 -33.22 13.03 19.61
N VAL A 110 -33.18 11.76 20.04
CA VAL A 110 -31.93 10.99 20.19
C VAL A 110 -31.72 10.05 19.00
N MET A 111 -32.78 9.39 18.52
CA MET A 111 -32.70 8.44 17.42
C MET A 111 -32.37 9.06 16.06
N ILE A 112 -32.84 10.28 15.78
CA ILE A 112 -32.52 10.97 14.52
C ILE A 112 -31.02 11.30 14.44
N PRO A 113 -30.40 12.02 15.40
CA PRO A 113 -28.97 12.29 15.34
C PRO A 113 -28.13 11.02 15.47
N ALA A 114 -28.51 10.04 16.31
CA ALA A 114 -27.82 8.76 16.38
C ALA A 114 -27.88 8.01 15.04
N GLY A 115 -29.03 8.01 14.37
CA GLY A 115 -29.19 7.44 13.04
C GLY A 115 -28.34 8.14 11.97
N ILE A 116 -28.24 9.47 12.01
CA ILE A 116 -27.35 10.25 11.13
C ILE A 116 -25.89 9.89 11.39
N ILE A 117 -25.47 9.78 12.65
CA ILE A 117 -24.09 9.41 13.01
C ILE A 117 -23.77 8.00 12.50
N VAL A 118 -24.65 7.03 12.74
CA VAL A 118 -24.49 5.65 12.23
C VAL A 118 -24.46 5.65 10.70
N PHE A 119 -25.33 6.41 10.04
CA PHE A 119 -25.33 6.54 8.59
C PHE A 119 -24.02 7.13 8.07
N CYS A 120 -23.53 8.24 8.65
CA CYS A 120 -22.26 8.84 8.27
C CYS A 120 -21.08 7.88 8.49
N PHE A 121 -21.09 7.11 9.57
CA PHE A 121 -20.07 6.09 9.84
C PHE A 121 -20.09 4.94 8.82
N VAL A 122 -21.28 4.43 8.50
CA VAL A 122 -21.43 3.40 7.46
C VAL A 122 -21.02 3.96 6.09
N ALA A 123 -21.46 5.18 5.76
CA ALA A 123 -21.12 5.84 4.50
C ALA A 123 -19.62 6.08 4.37
N SER A 124 -18.92 6.51 5.44
CA SER A 124 -17.47 6.67 5.42
C SER A 124 -16.76 5.32 5.26
N GLY A 125 -17.23 4.28 5.96
CA GLY A 125 -16.68 2.92 5.80
C GLY A 125 -16.84 2.37 4.38
N VAL A 126 -18.00 2.60 3.76
CA VAL A 126 -18.26 2.23 2.35
C VAL A 126 -17.38 3.02 1.39
N TRP A 127 -17.24 4.33 1.61
CA TRP A 127 -16.38 5.20 0.81
C TRP A 127 -14.91 4.76 0.88
N ASP A 128 -14.41 4.48 2.09
CA ASP A 128 -13.04 4.00 2.31
C ASP A 128 -12.83 2.63 1.66
N PHE A 129 -13.79 1.72 1.78
CA PHE A 129 -13.72 0.43 1.10
C PHE A 129 -13.64 0.62 -0.42
N GLN A 130 -14.57 1.38 -1.00
CA GLN A 130 -14.66 1.60 -2.44
C GLN A 130 -13.41 2.29 -3.01
N THR A 131 -12.90 3.31 -2.32
CA THR A 131 -11.72 4.04 -2.79
C THR A 131 -10.44 3.22 -2.69
N ASN A 132 -10.36 2.26 -1.78
CA ASN A 132 -9.20 1.37 -1.62
C ASN A 132 -9.30 0.06 -2.42
N LEU A 133 -10.43 -0.23 -3.07
CA LEU A 133 -10.53 -1.38 -3.97
C LEU A 133 -9.45 -1.32 -5.06
N GLY A 134 -8.69 -2.41 -5.19
CA GLY A 134 -7.61 -2.53 -6.18
C GLY A 134 -6.33 -1.77 -5.84
N ARG A 135 -6.25 -1.06 -4.70
CA ARG A 135 -4.98 -0.47 -4.24
C ARG A 135 -4.14 -1.54 -3.53
N GLN A 136 -2.86 -1.61 -3.89
CA GLN A 136 -1.89 -2.56 -3.33
C GLN A 136 -0.86 -1.89 -2.41
N GLN A 137 -1.20 -0.76 -1.79
CA GLN A 137 -0.29 -0.10 -0.85
C GLN A 137 0.08 -1.03 0.31
N GLY A 138 1.36 -1.08 0.63
CA GLY A 138 1.91 -1.98 1.65
C GLY A 138 2.06 -3.43 1.21
N TYR A 139 1.69 -3.80 -0.03
CA TYR A 139 1.92 -5.15 -0.54
C TYR A 139 3.41 -5.49 -0.53
N ALA A 140 3.76 -6.55 0.18
CA ALA A 140 5.13 -7.01 0.41
C ALA A 140 5.17 -8.55 0.43
N PRO A 141 5.16 -9.20 -0.76
CA PRO A 141 5.17 -10.65 -0.85
C PRO A 141 6.54 -11.24 -0.48
N GLU A 142 6.54 -12.48 0.03
CA GLU A 142 7.78 -13.24 0.19
C GLU A 142 8.42 -13.48 -1.19
N GLN A 143 9.74 -13.31 -1.26
CA GLN A 143 10.53 -13.49 -2.48
C GLN A 143 11.30 -14.82 -2.41
N PRO A 144 11.62 -15.44 -3.57
CA PRO A 144 12.38 -16.70 -3.60
C PRO A 144 13.75 -16.62 -2.91
N ILE A 145 14.37 -15.44 -3.02
CA ILE A 145 15.61 -15.08 -2.33
C ILE A 145 15.31 -13.88 -1.44
N ALA A 146 15.78 -13.93 -0.19
CA ALA A 146 15.61 -12.85 0.79
C ALA A 146 16.57 -11.68 0.51
N PHE A 147 16.39 -11.04 -0.64
CA PHE A 147 17.19 -9.90 -1.06
C PHE A 147 16.82 -8.63 -0.27
N SER A 148 17.81 -8.04 0.41
CA SER A 148 17.64 -6.79 1.15
C SER A 148 18.17 -5.59 0.35
N HIS A 149 17.28 -4.64 0.02
CA HIS A 149 17.69 -3.36 -0.58
C HIS A 149 18.44 -2.49 0.42
N LYS A 150 18.11 -2.61 1.72
CA LYS A 150 18.81 -1.90 2.81
C LYS A 150 20.29 -2.21 2.86
N ILE A 151 20.69 -3.48 2.70
CA ILE A 151 22.11 -3.84 2.67
C ILE A 151 22.80 -3.24 1.43
N HIS A 152 22.19 -3.38 0.25
CA HIS A 152 22.82 -2.99 -1.01
C HIS A 152 22.83 -1.47 -1.23
N ALA A 153 21.68 -0.81 -1.15
CA ALA A 153 21.55 0.63 -1.38
C ALA A 153 21.73 1.46 -0.11
N GLY A 154 21.31 0.95 1.05
CA GLY A 154 21.38 1.67 2.33
C GLY A 154 22.76 1.65 2.97
N ILE A 155 23.30 0.47 3.23
CA ILE A 155 24.59 0.28 3.92
C ILE A 155 25.74 0.45 2.94
N ASN A 156 25.72 -0.31 1.85
CA ASN A 156 26.81 -0.32 0.86
C ASN A 156 26.74 0.83 -0.15
N LYS A 157 25.69 1.66 -0.10
CA LYS A 157 25.51 2.86 -0.94
C LYS A 157 25.63 2.58 -2.44
N ILE A 158 25.21 1.40 -2.89
CA ILE A 158 25.17 1.05 -4.31
C ILE A 158 24.06 1.86 -4.98
N ASP A 159 24.41 2.55 -6.07
CA ASP A 159 23.47 3.35 -6.85
C ASP A 159 22.32 2.50 -7.41
N CYS A 160 21.09 3.01 -7.35
CA CYS A 160 19.88 2.29 -7.77
C CYS A 160 19.96 1.81 -9.22
N GLN A 161 20.58 2.61 -10.10
CA GLN A 161 20.62 2.37 -11.55
C GLN A 161 21.77 1.48 -11.97
N TYR A 162 22.66 1.10 -11.04
CA TYR A 162 23.63 0.03 -11.27
C TYR A 162 22.92 -1.30 -11.55
N CYS A 163 21.95 -1.66 -10.69
CA CYS A 163 21.13 -2.85 -10.87
C CYS A 163 19.96 -2.60 -11.83
N HIS A 164 19.26 -1.48 -11.66
CA HIS A 164 18.07 -1.13 -12.45
C HIS A 164 18.40 -0.24 -13.65
N SER A 165 19.38 -0.66 -14.45
CA SER A 165 19.90 0.13 -15.57
C SER A 165 18.86 0.42 -16.67
N GLY A 166 17.79 -0.36 -16.76
CA GLY A 166 16.69 -0.14 -17.69
C GLY A 166 15.95 1.17 -17.43
N ALA A 167 16.00 1.70 -16.20
CA ALA A 167 15.25 2.87 -15.78
C ALA A 167 15.65 4.13 -16.56
N ARG A 168 16.91 4.23 -16.99
CA ARG A 168 17.40 5.33 -17.83
C ARG A 168 17.22 5.09 -19.34
N LYS A 169 16.90 3.87 -19.78
CA LYS A 169 16.98 3.48 -21.20
C LYS A 169 15.63 3.29 -21.85
N GLY A 170 14.61 2.90 -21.10
CA GLY A 170 13.30 2.69 -21.69
C GLY A 170 12.18 2.54 -20.69
N LYS A 171 11.12 1.85 -21.12
CA LYS A 171 9.86 1.84 -20.39
C LYS A 171 9.91 1.13 -19.03
N SER A 172 10.77 0.14 -18.90
CA SER A 172 10.90 -0.69 -17.70
C SER A 172 12.27 -0.53 -17.07
N ALA A 173 12.32 -0.42 -15.75
CA ALA A 173 13.56 -0.46 -14.98
C ALA A 173 14.27 -1.82 -15.08
N VAL A 174 13.49 -2.89 -15.30
CA VAL A 174 13.90 -4.31 -15.37
C VAL A 174 14.51 -4.81 -14.05
N ILE A 175 14.25 -6.08 -13.73
CA ILE A 175 14.97 -6.78 -12.65
C ILE A 175 16.33 -7.21 -13.22
N PRO A 176 17.45 -6.97 -12.52
CA PRO A 176 18.76 -7.32 -13.03
C PRO A 176 18.87 -8.83 -13.32
N SER A 177 19.64 -9.17 -14.35
CA SER A 177 20.02 -10.57 -14.59
C SER A 177 20.99 -11.06 -13.51
N LEU A 178 21.08 -12.37 -13.33
CA LEU A 178 21.99 -12.99 -12.35
C LEU A 178 23.46 -12.62 -12.56
N ASN A 179 23.84 -12.23 -13.79
CA ASN A 179 25.20 -11.76 -14.08
C ASN A 179 25.57 -10.51 -13.27
N VAL A 180 24.63 -9.60 -13.03
CA VAL A 180 24.87 -8.40 -12.21
C VAL A 180 25.18 -8.79 -10.78
N CYS A 181 24.45 -9.75 -10.21
CA CYS A 181 24.71 -10.29 -8.87
C CYS A 181 26.13 -10.88 -8.80
N MET A 182 26.52 -11.63 -9.83
CA MET A 182 27.82 -12.29 -9.89
C MET A 182 29.01 -11.35 -10.15
N ASN A 183 28.79 -10.05 -10.43
CA ASN A 183 29.90 -9.09 -10.51
C ASN A 183 30.61 -8.94 -9.16
N CYS A 184 29.85 -9.04 -8.06
CA CYS A 184 30.39 -8.94 -6.70
C CYS A 184 30.39 -10.30 -6.00
N HIS A 185 29.32 -11.08 -6.13
CA HIS A 185 29.17 -12.35 -5.42
C HIS A 185 30.07 -13.49 -5.92
N LYS A 186 30.93 -13.28 -6.93
CA LYS A 186 32.07 -14.18 -7.17
C LYS A 186 33.17 -14.04 -6.12
N ALA A 187 33.32 -12.84 -5.56
CA ALA A 187 34.31 -12.54 -4.53
C ALA A 187 33.69 -12.54 -3.12
N ILE A 188 32.43 -12.12 -3.02
CA ILE A 188 31.67 -12.06 -1.76
C ILE A 188 30.78 -13.30 -1.67
N ASP A 189 31.30 -14.35 -1.03
CA ASP A 189 30.61 -15.63 -0.85
C ASP A 189 30.03 -15.84 0.55
N LYS A 190 30.37 -14.97 1.50
CA LYS A 190 29.83 -14.97 2.86
C LYS A 190 29.29 -13.60 3.22
N TYR A 191 28.26 -13.60 4.05
CA TYR A 191 27.70 -12.42 4.68
C TYR A 191 28.05 -12.44 6.17
N ASP A 192 28.63 -11.35 6.65
CA ASP A 192 29.18 -11.18 8.00
C ASP A 192 28.36 -10.22 8.88
N GLY A 193 27.23 -9.73 8.38
CA GLY A 193 26.33 -8.85 9.13
C GLY A 193 25.29 -9.59 9.97
N ASP A 194 24.39 -8.82 10.59
CA ASP A 194 23.27 -9.33 11.39
C ASP A 194 22.32 -10.20 10.55
N GLU A 195 21.63 -11.14 11.19
CA GLU A 195 20.61 -11.99 10.54
C GLU A 195 19.65 -11.18 9.68
N LEU A 196 19.26 -11.75 8.52
CA LEU A 196 18.29 -11.09 7.65
C LEU A 196 16.94 -10.96 8.37
N TRP A 197 16.11 -10.05 7.89
CA TRP A 197 14.79 -9.72 8.48
C TRP A 197 13.85 -10.92 8.73
N ASN A 198 14.06 -12.05 8.05
CA ASN A 198 13.28 -13.28 8.17
C ASN A 198 14.02 -14.40 8.93
N GLY A 199 15.10 -14.08 9.65
CA GLY A 199 15.94 -15.04 10.36
C GLY A 199 16.75 -15.96 9.44
N LYS A 200 16.77 -15.71 8.12
CA LYS A 200 17.60 -16.48 7.18
C LYS A 200 19.02 -15.94 7.17
N ASP A 201 19.98 -16.84 6.99
CA ASP A 201 21.39 -16.49 6.86
C ASP A 201 21.66 -15.94 5.44
N GLY A 202 22.25 -14.74 5.36
CA GLY A 202 22.60 -14.10 4.10
C GLY A 202 23.57 -14.91 3.24
N THR A 203 24.46 -15.71 3.85
CA THR A 203 25.37 -16.60 3.12
C THR A 203 24.57 -17.68 2.38
N SER A 204 23.59 -18.28 3.05
CA SER A 204 22.69 -19.27 2.44
C SER A 204 21.89 -18.69 1.26
N GLU A 205 21.46 -17.42 1.34
CA GLU A 205 20.72 -16.75 0.27
C GLU A 205 21.61 -16.43 -0.94
N ILE A 206 22.88 -16.05 -0.72
CA ILE A 206 23.87 -15.91 -1.81
C ILE A 206 24.08 -17.24 -2.53
N HIS A 207 24.15 -18.35 -1.80
CA HIS A 207 24.30 -19.68 -2.40
C HIS A 207 23.13 -20.09 -3.28
N LYS A 208 21.91 -19.58 -3.06
CA LYS A 208 20.79 -19.80 -3.98
C LYS A 208 21.09 -19.22 -5.37
N ILE A 209 21.71 -18.05 -5.44
CA ILE A 209 22.12 -17.42 -6.71
C ILE A 209 23.10 -18.34 -7.46
N TYR A 210 24.05 -18.96 -6.75
CA TYR A 210 24.99 -19.91 -7.33
C TYR A 210 24.30 -21.14 -7.90
N ALA A 211 23.29 -21.66 -7.21
CA ALA A 211 22.48 -22.77 -7.70
C ALA A 211 21.73 -22.41 -9.00
N HIS A 212 21.23 -21.17 -9.11
CA HIS A 212 20.52 -20.70 -10.30
C HIS A 212 21.45 -20.45 -11.51
N ILE A 213 22.68 -19.97 -11.28
CA ILE A 213 23.63 -19.64 -12.36
C ILE A 213 24.68 -20.74 -12.62
N GLY A 214 24.71 -21.80 -11.81
CA GLY A 214 25.69 -22.88 -11.93
C GLY A 214 27.10 -22.51 -11.47
N TRP A 215 27.26 -21.60 -10.50
CA TRP A 215 28.56 -21.23 -9.93
C TRP A 215 29.02 -22.25 -8.88
N ASP A 216 30.30 -22.65 -8.94
CA ASP A 216 30.97 -23.47 -7.92
C ASP A 216 31.87 -22.55 -7.08
N SER A 217 31.50 -22.31 -5.82
CA SER A 217 32.20 -21.41 -4.92
C SER A 217 33.58 -21.94 -4.50
N GLU A 218 33.73 -23.26 -4.35
CA GLU A 218 35.00 -23.89 -3.96
C GLU A 218 36.03 -23.80 -5.09
N LYS A 219 35.61 -24.12 -6.32
CA LYS A 219 36.49 -24.09 -7.50
C LYS A 219 36.56 -22.72 -8.17
N ARG A 220 35.79 -21.75 -7.68
CA ARG A 220 35.66 -20.38 -8.19
C ARG A 220 35.46 -20.33 -9.72
N ARG A 221 34.62 -21.22 -10.24
CA ARG A 221 34.33 -21.33 -11.68
C ARG A 221 32.88 -21.76 -11.92
N PHE A 222 32.36 -21.46 -13.10
CA PHE A 222 31.07 -22.02 -13.52
C PHE A 222 31.23 -23.52 -13.80
N LYS A 223 30.20 -24.29 -13.41
CA LYS A 223 30.11 -25.72 -13.71
C LYS A 223 29.98 -25.89 -15.22
N GLU A 224 30.78 -26.79 -15.78
CA GLU A 224 30.74 -27.08 -17.21
C GLU A 224 29.39 -27.68 -17.59
N GLY A 225 28.76 -27.13 -18.64
CA GLY A 225 27.43 -27.55 -19.09
C GLY A 225 26.27 -27.18 -18.14
N ALA A 226 26.48 -26.30 -17.16
CA ALA A 226 25.39 -25.89 -16.28
C ALA A 226 24.35 -25.03 -17.01
N GLU A 227 23.09 -25.42 -16.86
CA GLU A 227 21.95 -24.63 -17.33
C GLU A 227 21.64 -23.51 -16.33
N THR A 228 21.55 -22.28 -16.82
CA THR A 228 21.11 -21.14 -16.01
C THR A 228 19.59 -21.15 -15.89
N LYS A 229 19.07 -21.16 -14.66
CA LYS A 229 17.64 -21.04 -14.37
C LYS A 229 17.33 -19.65 -13.83
N ASN A 230 16.36 -18.98 -14.45
CA ASN A 230 15.91 -17.68 -13.97
C ASN A 230 15.23 -17.81 -12.59
N ILE A 231 15.35 -16.76 -11.78
CA ILE A 231 14.61 -16.66 -10.52
C ILE A 231 13.21 -16.12 -10.83
N GLU A 232 12.20 -16.79 -10.31
CA GLU A 232 10.79 -16.41 -10.46
C GLU A 232 10.41 -15.36 -9.40
N TRP A 233 10.85 -14.12 -9.62
CA TRP A 233 10.55 -13.01 -8.72
C TRP A 233 9.05 -12.69 -8.69
N THR A 234 8.52 -12.41 -7.49
CA THR A 234 7.14 -11.92 -7.35
C THR A 234 7.12 -10.40 -7.53
N ARG A 235 6.41 -9.93 -8.56
CA ARG A 235 6.34 -8.51 -8.89
C ARG A 235 5.52 -7.75 -7.83
N VAL A 236 6.13 -6.73 -7.22
CA VAL A 236 5.47 -5.87 -6.21
C VAL A 236 4.66 -4.75 -6.86
N HIS A 237 5.28 -4.00 -7.78
CA HIS A 237 4.64 -2.88 -8.45
C HIS A 237 4.08 -3.34 -9.79
N ASN A 238 2.76 -3.33 -9.93
CA ASN A 238 2.08 -3.67 -11.17
C ASN A 238 1.09 -2.58 -11.58
N LEU A 239 1.13 -2.21 -12.86
CA LEU A 239 0.15 -1.34 -13.50
C LEU A 239 -0.64 -2.17 -14.52
N PRO A 240 -1.92 -1.86 -14.76
CA PRO A 240 -2.68 -2.52 -15.81
C PRO A 240 -2.04 -2.36 -17.20
N ASP A 241 -2.18 -3.36 -18.07
CA ASP A 241 -1.52 -3.36 -19.39
C ASP A 241 -1.96 -2.24 -20.34
N HIS A 242 -3.15 -1.68 -20.11
CA HIS A 242 -3.67 -0.52 -20.84
C HIS A 242 -3.06 0.82 -20.39
N VAL A 243 -2.11 0.80 -19.46
CA VAL A 243 -1.35 1.96 -19.01
C VAL A 243 0.05 1.90 -19.60
N TYR A 244 0.36 2.86 -20.46
CA TYR A 244 1.71 3.10 -20.92
C TYR A 244 2.46 3.96 -19.90
N PHE A 245 3.46 3.36 -19.25
CA PHE A 245 4.38 4.04 -18.35
C PHE A 245 5.81 3.86 -18.84
N ASN A 246 6.60 4.94 -18.84
CA ASN A 246 7.98 4.90 -19.28
C ASN A 246 8.96 5.48 -18.25
N HIS A 247 9.79 4.63 -17.65
CA HIS A 247 10.77 5.06 -16.64
C HIS A 247 11.76 6.10 -17.17
N ALA A 248 12.28 5.95 -18.39
CA ALA A 248 13.30 6.84 -18.93
C ALA A 248 12.83 8.29 -19.06
N GLN A 249 11.54 8.51 -19.36
CA GLN A 249 10.98 9.87 -19.42
C GLN A 249 10.98 10.51 -18.03
N HIS A 250 10.53 9.79 -17.01
CA HIS A 250 10.45 10.32 -15.64
C HIS A 250 11.84 10.52 -15.02
N VAL A 251 12.78 9.61 -15.30
CA VAL A 251 14.13 9.62 -14.73
C VAL A 251 15.04 10.61 -15.46
N ASN A 252 15.06 10.62 -16.79
CA ASN A 252 16.02 11.45 -17.54
C ASN A 252 15.49 12.87 -17.79
N ALA A 253 14.25 12.98 -18.29
CA ALA A 253 13.65 14.28 -18.64
C ALA A 253 13.00 14.93 -17.41
N GLY A 254 12.25 14.14 -16.63
CA GLY A 254 11.59 14.62 -15.41
C GLY A 254 12.52 14.77 -14.20
N LYS A 255 13.72 14.14 -14.24
CA LYS A 255 14.68 14.12 -13.11
C LYS A 255 14.02 13.71 -11.78
N VAL A 256 13.01 12.85 -11.84
CA VAL A 256 12.24 12.45 -10.66
C VAL A 256 13.05 11.45 -9.85
N GLU A 257 13.27 11.77 -8.58
CA GLU A 257 13.94 10.89 -7.62
C GLU A 257 13.17 9.58 -7.43
N CYS A 258 13.88 8.46 -7.34
CA CYS A 258 13.28 7.12 -7.24
C CYS A 258 12.37 6.98 -6.01
N GLN A 259 12.78 7.62 -4.91
CA GLN A 259 12.10 7.59 -3.60
C GLN A 259 10.72 8.24 -3.64
N THR A 260 10.49 9.19 -4.56
CA THR A 260 9.19 9.85 -4.74
C THR A 260 8.08 8.84 -5.07
N CYS A 261 8.42 7.80 -5.86
CA CYS A 261 7.46 6.78 -6.29
C CYS A 261 7.58 5.49 -5.46
N HIS A 262 8.80 5.07 -5.12
CA HIS A 262 9.05 3.78 -4.47
C HIS A 262 9.23 3.87 -2.94
N GLY A 263 9.25 5.08 -2.37
CA GLY A 263 9.58 5.31 -0.97
C GLY A 263 11.08 5.15 -0.67
N PRO A 264 11.48 5.18 0.61
CA PRO A 264 12.87 5.03 1.03
C PRO A 264 13.34 3.57 0.90
N VAL A 265 13.56 3.10 -0.33
CA VAL A 265 13.93 1.71 -0.64
C VAL A 265 15.25 1.32 0.01
N GLU A 266 16.16 2.27 0.20
CA GLU A 266 17.42 2.11 0.90
C GLU A 266 17.27 1.77 2.40
N GLU A 267 16.07 1.87 2.96
CA GLU A 267 15.75 1.45 4.33
C GLU A 267 14.97 0.13 4.37
N MET A 268 14.63 -0.43 3.20
CA MET A 268 13.74 -1.59 3.09
C MET A 268 14.52 -2.91 3.00
N ASP A 269 14.34 -3.77 4.00
CA ASP A 269 14.79 -5.17 3.93
C ASP A 269 13.91 -6.02 3.01
N VAL A 270 12.62 -5.69 2.92
CA VAL A 270 11.67 -6.25 1.95
C VAL A 270 11.05 -5.12 1.17
N LEU A 271 11.08 -5.22 -0.15
CA LEU A 271 10.43 -4.23 -1.00
C LEU A 271 8.92 -4.29 -0.78
N LYS A 272 8.33 -3.13 -0.47
CA LYS A 272 6.89 -2.96 -0.35
C LYS A 272 6.40 -1.86 -1.28
N GLN A 273 5.17 -1.96 -1.74
CA GLN A 273 4.56 -0.88 -2.52
C GLN A 273 4.28 0.33 -1.62
N HIS A 274 5.04 1.42 -1.80
CA HIS A 274 4.88 2.64 -1.02
C HIS A 274 3.74 3.52 -1.56
N ALA A 275 3.84 3.93 -2.83
CA ALA A 275 2.84 4.77 -3.49
C ALA A 275 1.62 3.95 -3.94
N PRO A 276 0.42 4.56 -4.02
CA PRO A 276 -0.78 3.87 -4.47
C PRO A 276 -0.77 3.56 -5.96
N LEU A 277 0.02 4.29 -6.76
CA LEU A 277 0.09 4.17 -8.22
C LEU A 277 -1.28 4.22 -8.90
N SER A 278 -2.22 4.97 -8.32
CA SER A 278 -3.55 5.18 -8.88
C SER A 278 -3.52 6.30 -9.93
N MET A 279 -4.48 6.30 -10.86
CA MET A 279 -4.61 7.37 -11.86
C MET A 279 -4.67 8.75 -11.21
N GLY A 280 -5.47 8.93 -10.15
CA GLY A 280 -5.58 10.20 -9.44
C GLY A 280 -4.25 10.66 -8.83
N TRP A 281 -3.43 9.73 -8.34
CA TRP A 281 -2.10 10.04 -7.84
C TRP A 281 -1.15 10.47 -8.97
N CYS A 282 -1.16 9.79 -10.12
CA CYS A 282 -0.38 10.18 -11.29
C CYS A 282 -0.77 11.57 -11.80
N ILE A 283 -2.08 11.84 -11.94
CA ILE A 283 -2.59 13.13 -12.42
C ILE A 283 -2.22 14.27 -11.46
N ASN A 284 -2.37 14.08 -10.16
CA ASN A 284 -2.00 15.11 -9.20
C ASN A 284 -0.49 15.38 -9.21
N CYS A 285 0.34 14.33 -9.31
CA CYS A 285 1.77 14.47 -9.51
C CYS A 285 2.09 15.30 -10.77
N HIS A 286 1.40 15.04 -11.89
CA HIS A 286 1.61 15.81 -13.14
C HIS A 286 1.11 17.26 -13.05
N ARG A 287 0.09 17.54 -12.23
CA ARG A 287 -0.39 18.91 -11.98
C ARG A 287 0.59 19.73 -11.17
N GLU A 288 1.29 19.08 -10.24
CA GLU A 288 2.14 19.74 -9.25
C GLU A 288 3.62 19.80 -9.66
N THR A 289 4.09 18.82 -10.43
CA THR A 289 5.50 18.70 -10.82
C THR A 289 5.86 19.69 -11.92
N GLU A 290 6.88 20.51 -11.67
CA GLU A 290 7.42 21.47 -12.62
C GLU A 290 8.33 20.80 -13.63
N VAL A 291 8.23 21.23 -14.89
CA VAL A 291 9.04 20.71 -15.99
C VAL A 291 10.43 21.31 -15.93
N GLN A 292 11.45 20.46 -16.02
CA GLN A 292 12.84 20.89 -16.14
C GLN A 292 13.12 21.16 -17.63
N PHE A 293 13.25 22.43 -18.03
CA PHE A 293 13.55 22.84 -19.41
C PHE A 293 15.06 22.76 -19.76
N ASP A 294 15.87 22.14 -18.92
CA ASP A 294 17.33 22.05 -19.06
C ASP A 294 17.79 20.93 -20.02
N ASN A 295 16.90 20.41 -20.87
CA ASN A 295 17.17 19.26 -21.73
C ASN A 295 16.67 19.44 -23.17
N GLU A 296 17.31 18.72 -24.10
CA GLU A 296 17.02 18.75 -25.55
C GLU A 296 15.55 18.43 -25.87
N TYR A 297 14.88 17.63 -25.03
CA TYR A 297 13.49 17.23 -25.26
C TYR A 297 12.53 18.42 -25.18
N TYR A 298 12.84 19.45 -24.38
CA TYR A 298 11.99 20.62 -24.22
C TYR A 298 12.41 21.86 -25.03
N GLU A 299 13.48 21.77 -25.84
CA GLU A 299 13.93 22.87 -26.72
C GLU A 299 12.82 23.35 -27.68
N HIS A 300 11.87 22.48 -28.01
CA HIS A 300 10.78 22.79 -28.95
C HIS A 300 9.64 23.61 -28.32
N TYR A 301 9.67 23.83 -26.99
CA TYR A 301 8.68 24.64 -26.27
C TYR A 301 9.16 26.10 -26.14
N GLU A 302 9.57 26.71 -27.26
CA GLU A 302 10.12 28.07 -27.33
C GLU A 302 9.21 29.09 -26.62
N GLN A 303 7.89 28.99 -26.83
CA GLN A 303 6.91 29.87 -26.19
C GLN A 303 6.96 29.80 -24.66
N PHE A 304 7.04 28.60 -24.07
CA PHE A 304 7.12 28.48 -22.62
C PHE A 304 8.46 29.00 -22.08
N HIS A 305 9.54 28.85 -22.84
CA HIS A 305 10.83 29.42 -22.48
C HIS A 305 10.81 30.96 -22.51
N GLU A 306 10.17 31.56 -23.52
CA GLU A 306 9.95 33.00 -23.63
C GLU A 306 9.04 33.54 -22.52
N GLU A 307 7.92 32.86 -22.22
CA GLU A 307 7.01 33.25 -21.13
C GLU A 307 7.66 33.15 -19.74
N LEU A 308 8.53 32.16 -19.52
CA LEU A 308 9.29 32.00 -18.28
C LEU A 308 10.40 33.07 -18.15
N SER A 309 11.12 33.37 -19.23
CA SER A 309 12.21 34.35 -19.22
C SER A 309 11.71 35.80 -19.16
N SER A 310 10.57 36.10 -19.77
CA SER A 310 9.89 37.40 -19.68
C SER A 310 9.16 37.61 -18.33
N GLY A 311 8.96 36.54 -17.56
CA GLY A 311 8.24 36.57 -16.28
C GLY A 311 6.72 36.64 -16.41
N GLU A 312 6.17 36.51 -17.62
CA GLU A 312 4.73 36.39 -17.87
C GLU A 312 4.15 35.14 -17.19
N ARG A 313 4.92 34.05 -17.18
CA ARG A 313 4.59 32.82 -16.49
C ARG A 313 5.68 32.49 -15.45
N LYS A 314 5.26 32.09 -14.25
CA LYS A 314 6.19 31.75 -13.16
C LYS A 314 6.63 30.29 -13.16
N LYS A 315 5.77 29.37 -13.63
CA LYS A 315 6.03 27.93 -13.65
C LYS A 315 5.26 27.23 -14.76
N VAL A 316 5.81 26.14 -15.25
CA VAL A 316 5.15 25.21 -16.17
C VAL A 316 5.23 23.83 -15.53
N THR A 317 4.08 23.18 -15.46
CA THR A 317 3.95 21.82 -14.90
C THR A 317 3.72 20.82 -16.01
N VAL A 318 3.84 19.52 -15.69
CA VAL A 318 3.64 18.44 -16.66
C VAL A 318 2.24 18.48 -17.29
N GLU A 319 1.22 18.96 -16.57
CA GLU A 319 -0.11 19.21 -17.12
C GLU A 319 -0.10 20.21 -18.30
N HIS A 320 0.69 21.27 -18.23
CA HIS A 320 0.73 22.32 -19.26
C HIS A 320 1.35 21.84 -20.59
N ILE A 321 2.19 20.81 -20.55
CA ILE A 321 2.76 20.15 -21.74
C ILE A 321 1.90 18.95 -22.20
N GLY A 322 0.65 18.88 -21.74
CA GLY A 322 -0.32 17.85 -22.11
C GLY A 322 -0.09 16.49 -21.44
N GLY A 323 0.69 16.42 -20.35
CA GLY A 323 0.95 15.17 -19.63
C GLY A 323 -0.27 14.59 -18.90
N THR A 324 -1.43 15.22 -18.99
CA THR A 324 -2.72 14.75 -18.45
C THR A 324 -3.70 14.33 -19.54
N GLU A 325 -3.28 14.30 -20.81
CA GLU A 325 -4.08 13.82 -21.93
C GLU A 325 -4.21 12.30 -21.92
N CYS A 326 -5.41 11.80 -22.24
CA CYS A 326 -5.71 10.36 -22.23
C CYS A 326 -4.74 9.54 -23.11
N GLN A 327 -4.42 10.03 -24.30
CA GLN A 327 -3.62 9.31 -25.29
C GLN A 327 -2.17 9.10 -24.85
N LYS A 328 -1.63 10.00 -24.02
CA LYS A 328 -0.24 9.89 -23.55
C LYS A 328 -0.04 8.77 -22.52
N CYS A 329 -1.12 8.30 -21.90
CA CYS A 329 -1.06 7.24 -20.88
C CYS A 329 -1.81 5.96 -21.30
N HIS A 330 -2.78 6.06 -22.21
CA HIS A 330 -3.72 4.98 -22.53
C HIS A 330 -3.92 4.74 -24.04
N TYR A 331 -2.89 5.01 -24.86
CA TYR A 331 -2.81 4.80 -26.33
C TYR A 331 -3.07 6.02 -27.22
#